data_AF-A0AA36MLF0-F1
#
_entry.id   AF-A0AA36MLF0-F1
#
_cell.length_a   1.000
_cell.length_b   1.000
_cell.length_c   1.000
_cell.angle_alpha   90.00
_cell.angle_beta   90.00
_cell.angle_gamma   90.00
#
_symmetry.space_group_name_H-M   'P 1'
#
loop_
_entity.id
_entity.type
_entity.pdbx_description
1 polymer ?
#
loop_
_entity_poly.entity_id
_entity_poly.type
_entity_poly.pdbx_seq_one_letter_code
_entity_poly.pdbx_strand_id
1 'polypeptide(L)'
;MDNFLPLAPEKATLTEDELQKQAALREAAAEAVEDNDWPRALEKYSAAIALGCPSALMYCRRAEALLRLQRPAAARHDCGAALAVAADCAKAYKIRARAHVQLGSLAEAKADFREALSLDFDEATEEAAKALDAQLATAQAVEEPPRQRWEIVGGLEKGLVVRVGQDLKSPEASSRLSTGAIVQELELVGERLRFRRVSGTGPEEGWISISLKDKVLACRISSSEPQDVEEEVEEEETFPEMAPEDVEELTEEQAERQAELKAESAELAEDQCFDQAAAKLTEAIAIGCASALMYGRRGELLLRLQRPKAALRDCSKALELNPDSGKAYKARGRANAKLKRWAAAHADFQEGLKIDYDEATYEESLNVASKMKEMAVVATARRVREESEKERKQARPGNGRLSTSHRSTPSAAFAAVSASEREVFAVFAASDVYLPPMLSSVRGPLPMAVVCCAAFLM
;
A
#
# COMPACT_ATOMS: atom_id res chain seq x y z
N MET A 1 25.61 -31.97 -3.13
CA MET A 1 25.13 -32.62 -1.90
C MET A 1 25.77 -31.87 -0.76
N ASP A 2 24.99 -31.10 0.00
CA ASP A 2 25.54 -30.34 1.13
C ASP A 2 26.06 -31.32 2.17
N ASN A 3 27.37 -31.29 2.40
CA ASN A 3 28.04 -32.20 3.32
C ASN A 3 27.91 -31.64 4.74
N PHE A 4 26.80 -31.96 5.40
CA PHE A 4 26.52 -31.57 6.78
C PHE A 4 27.43 -32.34 7.76
N LEU A 5 27.89 -31.67 8.81
CA LEU A 5 28.66 -32.31 9.88
C LEU A 5 27.73 -33.12 10.78
N PRO A 6 28.18 -34.26 11.32
CA PRO A 6 27.37 -35.07 12.20
C PRO A 6 26.97 -34.30 13.46
N LEU A 7 25.71 -34.48 13.86
CA LEU A 7 25.18 -34.05 15.15
C LEU A 7 25.59 -35.03 16.25
N ALA A 8 25.47 -34.61 17.51
CA ALA A 8 25.80 -35.46 18.65
C ALA A 8 24.96 -36.76 18.62
N PRO A 9 25.56 -37.94 18.90
CA PRO A 9 24.77 -39.15 19.10
C PRO A 9 23.86 -38.98 20.33
N GLU A 10 22.63 -39.49 20.26
CA GLU A 10 21.72 -39.53 21.41
C GLU A 10 22.33 -40.45 22.48
N LYS A 11 22.98 -39.83 23.49
CA LYS A 11 23.58 -40.52 24.62
C LYS A 11 23.02 -39.92 25.90
N ALA A 12 22.42 -40.76 26.75
CA ALA A 12 21.71 -40.32 27.95
C ALA A 12 22.62 -39.63 28.98
N THR A 13 23.87 -40.10 29.14
CA THR A 13 24.86 -39.53 30.07
C THR A 13 26.28 -39.85 29.60
N LEU A 14 27.22 -38.92 29.79
CA LEU A 14 28.66 -39.12 29.57
C LEU A 14 29.30 -39.77 30.80
N THR A 15 30.36 -40.56 30.60
CA THR A 15 31.24 -40.95 31.71
C THR A 15 32.10 -39.77 32.15
N GLU A 16 32.68 -39.84 33.35
CA GLU A 16 33.55 -38.77 33.87
C GLU A 16 34.77 -38.52 32.97
N ASP A 17 35.37 -39.58 32.43
CA ASP A 17 36.45 -39.50 31.44
C ASP A 17 36.02 -38.81 30.14
N GLU A 18 34.81 -39.12 29.65
CA GLU A 18 34.27 -38.50 28.44
C GLU A 18 33.93 -37.03 28.65
N LEU A 19 33.46 -36.66 29.84
CA LEU A 19 33.18 -35.28 30.22
C LEU A 19 34.48 -34.46 30.32
N GLN A 20 35.53 -35.02 30.96
CA GLN A 20 36.86 -34.39 31.00
C GLN A 20 37.45 -34.23 29.59
N LYS A 21 37.33 -35.27 28.75
CA LYS A 21 37.77 -35.21 27.35
C LYS A 21 37.01 -34.17 26.55
N GLN A 22 35.70 -34.05 26.77
CA GLN A 22 34.87 -33.03 26.12
C GLN A 22 35.25 -31.62 26.57
N ALA A 23 35.54 -31.41 27.86
CA ALA A 23 36.02 -30.13 28.39
C ALA A 23 37.36 -29.72 27.75
N ALA A 24 38.33 -30.63 27.70
CA ALA A 24 39.64 -30.38 27.08
C ALA A 24 39.51 -30.03 25.59
N LEU A 25 38.60 -30.69 24.86
CA LEU A 25 38.33 -30.34 23.45
C LEU A 25 37.69 -28.96 23.29
N ARG A 26 36.85 -28.52 24.25
CA ARG A 26 36.24 -27.19 24.22
C ARG A 26 37.25 -26.08 24.51
N GLU A 27 38.19 -26.32 25.41
CA GLU A 27 39.31 -25.42 25.69
C GLU A 27 40.23 -25.31 24.48
N ALA A 28 40.68 -26.45 23.92
CA ALA A 28 41.49 -26.46 22.71
C ALA A 28 40.79 -25.80 21.50
N ALA A 29 39.46 -25.87 21.43
CA ALA A 29 38.68 -25.17 20.42
C ALA A 29 38.65 -23.65 20.68
N ALA A 30 38.57 -23.22 21.93
CA ALA A 30 38.61 -21.80 22.30
C ALA A 30 39.98 -21.17 22.02
N GLU A 31 41.07 -21.87 22.36
CA GLU A 31 42.43 -21.46 21.99
C GLU A 31 42.58 -21.28 20.47
N ALA A 32 42.07 -22.23 19.68
CA ALA A 32 42.08 -22.12 18.23
C ALA A 32 41.26 -20.93 17.69
N VAL A 33 40.18 -20.53 18.39
CA VAL A 33 39.42 -19.32 18.05
C VAL A 33 40.23 -18.06 18.36
N GLU A 34 40.96 -18.01 19.48
CA GLU A 34 41.86 -16.90 19.82
C GLU A 34 42.99 -16.75 18.81
N ASP A 35 43.54 -17.87 18.34
CA ASP A 35 44.54 -17.94 17.27
C ASP A 35 43.97 -17.62 15.87
N ASN A 36 42.66 -17.39 15.75
CA ASN A 36 41.92 -17.25 14.48
C ASN A 36 42.05 -18.47 13.53
N ASP A 37 42.42 -19.63 14.06
CA ASP A 37 42.47 -20.91 13.34
C ASP A 37 41.09 -21.60 13.35
N TRP A 38 40.19 -21.05 12.52
CA TRP A 38 38.81 -21.53 12.37
C TRP A 38 38.69 -23.01 11.93
N PRO A 39 39.54 -23.54 11.01
CA PRO A 39 39.52 -24.96 10.67
C PRO A 39 39.82 -25.87 11.86
N ARG A 40 40.86 -25.54 12.65
CA ARG A 40 41.20 -26.29 13.86
C ARG A 40 40.10 -26.18 14.91
N ALA A 41 39.53 -24.99 15.11
CA ALA A 41 38.40 -24.79 16.02
C ALA A 41 37.18 -25.67 15.60
N LEU A 42 36.87 -25.72 14.30
CA LEU A 42 35.79 -26.55 13.77
C LEU A 42 36.00 -28.04 14.03
N GLU A 43 37.23 -28.54 13.83
CA GLU A 43 37.59 -29.92 14.11
C GLU A 43 37.38 -30.25 15.60
N LYS A 44 37.88 -29.39 16.50
CA LYS A 44 37.76 -29.60 17.95
C LYS A 44 36.31 -29.52 18.44
N TYR A 45 35.51 -28.56 17.95
CA TYR A 45 34.08 -28.51 18.25
C TYR A 45 33.34 -29.74 17.73
N SER A 46 33.68 -30.23 16.54
CA SER A 46 33.06 -31.44 15.97
C SER A 46 33.40 -32.68 16.78
N ALA A 47 34.67 -32.82 17.22
CA ALA A 47 35.11 -33.89 18.10
C ALA A 47 34.41 -33.82 19.48
N ALA A 48 34.24 -32.62 20.03
CA ALA A 48 33.55 -32.43 21.32
C ALA A 48 32.07 -32.83 21.24
N ILE A 49 31.38 -32.50 20.14
CA ILE A 49 29.98 -32.85 19.89
C ILE A 49 29.83 -34.37 19.68
N ALA A 50 30.80 -35.01 19.03
CA ALA A 50 30.78 -36.46 18.77
C ALA A 50 30.85 -37.32 20.04
N LEU A 51 31.35 -36.79 21.17
CA LEU A 51 31.41 -37.51 22.44
C LEU A 51 30.02 -37.75 23.06
N GLY A 52 29.01 -36.98 22.68
CA GLY A 52 27.65 -37.03 23.26
C GLY A 52 27.39 -35.90 24.26
N CYS A 53 26.13 -35.70 24.65
CA CYS A 53 25.60 -34.53 25.37
C CYS A 53 25.50 -33.27 24.48
N PRO A 54 24.38 -33.12 23.75
CA PRO A 54 24.14 -31.93 22.93
C PRO A 54 23.94 -30.70 23.82
N SER A 55 24.80 -29.69 23.64
CA SER A 55 24.65 -28.39 24.29
C SER A 55 24.42 -27.32 23.23
N ALA A 56 23.39 -26.49 23.41
CA ALA A 56 23.07 -25.39 22.51
C ALA A 56 24.30 -24.48 22.28
N LEU A 57 25.07 -24.19 23.32
CA LEU A 57 26.28 -23.36 23.22
C LEU A 57 27.37 -23.98 22.33
N MET A 58 27.53 -25.31 22.35
CA MET A 58 28.53 -25.98 21.50
C MET A 58 28.15 -25.90 20.03
N TYR A 59 26.88 -26.12 19.71
CA TYR A 59 26.36 -25.94 18.36
C TYR A 59 26.48 -24.49 17.90
N CYS A 60 26.19 -23.51 18.76
CA CYS A 60 26.38 -22.09 18.45
C CYS A 60 27.85 -21.75 18.15
N ARG A 61 28.80 -22.26 18.94
CA ARG A 61 30.24 -22.03 18.71
C ARG A 61 30.74 -22.70 17.43
N ARG A 62 30.27 -23.91 17.13
CA ARG A 62 30.58 -24.60 15.86
C ARG A 62 29.98 -23.86 14.66
N ALA A 63 28.74 -23.40 14.76
CA ALA A 63 28.07 -22.59 13.74
C ALA A 63 28.80 -21.26 13.47
N GLU A 64 29.33 -20.62 14.51
CA GLU A 64 30.13 -19.40 14.39
C GLU A 64 31.43 -19.63 13.61
N ALA A 65 32.15 -20.73 13.90
CA ALA A 65 33.32 -21.13 13.12
C ALA A 65 32.97 -21.46 11.65
N LEU A 66 31.82 -22.12 11.41
CA LEU A 66 31.33 -22.42 10.06
C LEU A 66 31.01 -21.15 9.25
N LEU A 67 30.45 -20.11 9.87
CA LEU A 67 30.21 -18.83 9.21
C LEU A 67 31.51 -18.13 8.81
N ARG A 68 32.54 -18.18 9.66
CA ARG A 68 33.87 -17.64 9.35
C ARG A 68 34.53 -18.37 8.18
N LEU A 69 34.25 -19.66 8.04
CA LEU A 69 34.70 -20.51 6.93
C LEU A 69 33.80 -20.44 5.68
N GLN A 70 32.85 -19.51 5.61
CA GLN A 70 31.92 -19.34 4.47
C GLN A 70 31.09 -20.61 4.19
N ARG A 71 30.69 -21.33 5.25
CA ARG A 71 29.82 -22.52 5.17
C ARG A 71 28.45 -22.27 5.83
N PRO A 72 27.63 -21.34 5.32
CA PRO A 72 26.40 -20.91 5.99
C PRO A 72 25.30 -21.98 6.04
N ALA A 73 25.20 -22.88 5.05
CA ALA A 73 24.23 -23.98 5.08
C ALA A 73 24.47 -24.94 6.27
N ALA A 74 25.73 -25.25 6.56
CA ALA A 74 26.11 -26.06 7.71
C ALA A 74 25.90 -25.29 9.03
N ALA A 75 26.20 -23.99 9.05
CA ALA A 75 25.94 -23.14 10.23
C ALA A 75 24.44 -23.08 10.57
N ARG A 76 23.58 -22.92 9.56
CA ARG A 76 22.12 -22.94 9.72
C ARG A 76 21.64 -24.26 10.33
N HIS A 77 22.19 -25.38 9.87
CA HIS A 77 21.86 -26.72 10.40
C HIS A 77 22.24 -26.84 11.88
N ASP A 78 23.46 -26.41 12.25
CA ASP A 78 23.92 -26.41 13.64
C ASP A 78 23.07 -25.50 14.54
N CYS A 79 22.67 -24.32 14.06
CA CYS A 79 21.75 -23.46 14.81
C CYS A 79 20.37 -24.10 15.00
N GLY A 80 19.87 -24.86 14.02
CA GLY A 80 18.65 -25.65 14.17
C GLY A 80 18.77 -26.71 15.26
N ALA A 81 19.90 -27.42 15.31
CA ALA A 81 20.20 -28.37 16.38
C ALA A 81 20.35 -27.67 17.75
N ALA A 82 20.94 -26.47 17.79
CA ALA A 82 21.04 -25.69 19.02
C ALA A 82 19.66 -25.32 19.59
N LEU A 83 18.73 -24.89 18.72
CA LEU A 83 17.38 -24.50 19.10
C LEU A 83 16.48 -25.69 19.46
N ALA A 84 16.76 -26.87 18.92
CA ALA A 84 16.11 -28.10 19.36
C ALA A 84 16.52 -28.49 20.79
N VAL A 85 17.71 -28.09 21.25
CA VAL A 85 18.20 -28.31 22.61
C VAL A 85 17.70 -27.21 23.57
N ALA A 86 17.83 -25.94 23.17
CA ALA A 86 17.41 -24.79 23.95
C ALA A 86 16.71 -23.76 23.04
N ALA A 87 15.39 -23.72 23.12
CA ALA A 87 14.55 -22.86 22.27
C ALA A 87 14.70 -21.35 22.59
N ASP A 88 15.17 -21.02 23.79
CA ASP A 88 15.39 -19.67 24.32
C ASP A 88 16.83 -19.15 24.09
N CYS A 89 17.60 -19.79 23.21
CA CYS A 89 18.97 -19.38 22.94
C CYS A 89 19.06 -18.20 21.95
N ALA A 90 19.10 -16.97 22.47
CA ALA A 90 19.26 -15.76 21.66
C ALA A 90 20.48 -15.83 20.70
N LYS A 91 21.62 -16.37 21.17
CA LYS A 91 22.83 -16.53 20.35
C LYS A 91 22.62 -17.44 19.15
N ALA A 92 21.79 -18.49 19.27
CA ALA A 92 21.49 -19.39 18.16
C ALA A 92 20.71 -18.67 17.07
N TYR A 93 19.70 -17.87 17.44
CA TYR A 93 18.94 -17.03 16.50
C TYR A 93 19.83 -15.99 15.81
N LYS A 94 20.69 -15.26 16.55
CA LYS A 94 21.62 -14.27 15.98
C LYS A 94 22.55 -14.89 14.92
N ILE A 95 23.11 -16.06 15.19
CA ILE A 95 24.00 -16.77 14.25
C ILE A 95 23.22 -17.33 13.07
N ARG A 96 22.02 -17.90 13.30
CA ARG A 96 21.17 -18.44 12.23
C ARG A 96 20.71 -17.35 11.28
N ALA A 97 20.34 -16.18 11.80
CA ALA A 97 20.01 -15.00 11.00
C ALA A 97 21.15 -14.61 10.06
N ARG A 98 22.39 -14.53 10.57
CA ARG A 98 23.59 -14.25 9.76
C ARG A 98 23.84 -15.32 8.70
N ALA A 99 23.57 -16.59 9.00
CA ALA A 99 23.65 -17.68 8.03
C ALA A 99 22.61 -17.51 6.92
N HIS A 100 21.38 -17.16 7.27
CA HIS A 100 20.31 -16.88 6.30
C HIS A 100 20.63 -15.67 5.41
N VAL A 101 21.26 -14.61 5.94
CA VAL A 101 21.75 -13.49 5.14
C VAL A 101 22.76 -13.95 4.08
N GLN A 102 23.75 -14.77 4.47
CA GLN A 102 24.72 -15.31 3.51
C GLN A 102 24.11 -16.26 2.48
N LEU A 103 22.99 -16.92 2.81
CA LEU A 103 22.24 -17.78 1.89
C LEU A 103 21.23 -17.03 1.02
N GLY A 104 21.03 -15.73 1.24
CA GLY A 104 20.02 -14.92 0.54
C GLY A 104 18.59 -15.10 1.07
N SER A 105 18.37 -15.86 2.14
CA SER A 105 17.05 -16.10 2.76
C SER A 105 16.67 -14.96 3.72
N LEU A 106 16.50 -13.75 3.19
CA LEU A 106 16.34 -12.51 3.98
C LEU A 106 15.11 -12.51 4.91
N ALA A 107 14.00 -13.11 4.49
CA ALA A 107 12.77 -13.17 5.31
C ALA A 107 12.97 -14.03 6.58
N GLU A 108 13.65 -15.17 6.43
CA GLU A 108 14.00 -16.07 7.54
C GLU A 108 15.02 -15.39 8.47
N ALA A 109 16.00 -14.68 7.91
CA ALA A 109 16.97 -13.91 8.68
C ALA A 109 16.31 -12.84 9.56
N LYS A 110 15.34 -12.10 9.01
CA LYS A 110 14.58 -11.09 9.76
C LYS A 110 13.79 -11.70 10.92
N ALA A 111 13.12 -12.83 10.68
CA ALA A 111 12.37 -13.53 11.73
C ALA A 111 13.29 -13.93 12.89
N ASP A 112 14.46 -14.47 12.57
CA ASP A 112 15.46 -14.85 13.57
C ASP A 112 16.03 -13.65 14.34
N PHE A 113 16.31 -12.52 13.68
CA PHE A 113 16.75 -11.31 14.39
C PHE A 113 15.68 -10.77 15.34
N ARG A 114 14.40 -10.85 14.96
CA ARG A 114 13.29 -10.42 15.82
C ARG A 114 13.17 -11.29 17.07
N GLU A 115 13.31 -12.60 16.92
CA GLU A 115 13.29 -13.53 18.04
C GLU A 115 14.55 -13.41 18.92
N ALA A 116 15.70 -13.10 18.32
CA ALA A 116 16.89 -12.77 19.09
C ALA A 116 16.69 -11.53 19.96
N LEU A 117 16.08 -10.47 19.42
CA LEU A 117 15.82 -9.21 20.12
C LEU A 117 14.73 -9.33 21.18
N SER A 118 13.75 -10.24 21.03
CA SER A 118 12.74 -10.51 22.05
C SER A 118 13.34 -11.19 23.29
N LEU A 119 14.36 -12.03 23.08
CA LEU A 119 15.07 -12.75 24.15
C LEU A 119 16.17 -11.90 24.79
N ASP A 120 16.97 -11.21 23.98
CA ASP A 120 18.14 -10.44 24.42
C ASP A 120 18.37 -9.24 23.48
N PHE A 121 17.97 -8.07 23.96
CA PHE A 121 18.11 -6.81 23.22
C PHE A 121 19.58 -6.44 23.04
N ASP A 122 19.97 -6.21 21.79
CA ASP A 122 21.33 -5.84 21.38
C ASP A 122 21.26 -4.83 20.24
N GLU A 123 21.90 -3.68 20.43
CA GLU A 123 21.84 -2.54 19.49
C GLU A 123 22.36 -2.91 18.10
N ALA A 124 23.46 -3.69 18.04
CA ALA A 124 24.02 -4.16 16.78
C ALA A 124 23.07 -5.12 16.02
N THR A 125 22.33 -5.95 16.77
CA THR A 125 21.30 -6.85 16.21
C THR A 125 20.10 -6.05 15.69
N GLU A 126 19.71 -4.98 16.38
CA GLU A 126 18.62 -4.09 15.93
C GLU A 126 18.99 -3.34 14.64
N GLU A 127 20.21 -2.82 14.55
CA GLU A 127 20.70 -2.15 13.34
C GLU A 127 20.75 -3.12 12.15
N ALA A 128 21.21 -4.35 12.37
CA ALA A 128 21.19 -5.40 11.35
C ALA A 128 19.76 -5.72 10.89
N ALA A 129 18.80 -5.82 11.81
CA ALA A 129 17.40 -6.05 11.47
C ALA A 129 16.81 -4.91 10.62
N LYS A 130 17.10 -3.64 10.96
CA LYS A 130 16.68 -2.47 10.18
C LYS A 130 17.29 -2.44 8.77
N ALA A 131 18.55 -2.84 8.63
CA ALA A 131 19.19 -2.95 7.33
C ALA A 131 18.50 -4.01 6.45
N LEU A 132 18.09 -5.14 7.04
CA LEU A 132 17.31 -6.16 6.32
C LEU A 132 15.92 -5.66 5.92
N ASP A 133 15.28 -4.82 6.72
CA ASP A 133 13.98 -4.23 6.37
C ASP A 133 14.06 -3.37 5.10
N ALA A 134 15.12 -2.57 4.97
CA ALA A 134 15.37 -1.80 3.75
C ALA A 134 15.62 -2.72 2.53
N GLN A 135 16.37 -3.81 2.71
CA GLN A 135 16.64 -4.79 1.65
C GLN A 135 15.39 -5.56 1.23
N LEU A 136 14.57 -6.01 2.19
CA LEU A 136 13.31 -6.71 1.92
C LEU A 136 12.26 -5.79 1.29
N ALA A 137 12.18 -4.53 1.69
CA ALA A 137 11.31 -3.55 1.03
C ALA A 137 11.71 -3.37 -0.45
N THR A 138 13.01 -3.39 -0.74
CA THR A 138 13.54 -3.32 -2.10
C THR A 138 13.28 -4.63 -2.87
N ALA A 139 13.41 -5.80 -2.23
CA ALA A 139 13.22 -7.12 -2.86
C ALA A 139 11.74 -7.50 -3.06
N GLN A 140 10.84 -7.10 -2.15
CA GLN A 140 9.39 -7.31 -2.29
C GLN A 140 8.79 -6.51 -3.45
N ALA A 141 9.42 -5.39 -3.83
CA ALA A 141 9.08 -4.70 -5.07
C ALA A 141 9.43 -5.52 -6.34
N VAL A 142 10.23 -6.60 -6.21
CA VAL A 142 10.80 -7.38 -7.32
C VAL A 142 10.25 -8.82 -7.42
N GLU A 143 9.83 -9.46 -6.31
CA GLU A 143 9.55 -10.91 -6.28
C GLU A 143 8.07 -11.36 -6.17
N GLU A 144 7.10 -10.51 -5.84
CA GLU A 144 5.70 -10.94 -5.97
C GLU A 144 5.25 -10.80 -7.43
N PRO A 145 4.98 -11.91 -8.17
CA PRO A 145 4.19 -11.76 -9.39
C PRO A 145 2.86 -11.15 -8.94
N PRO A 146 2.40 -10.05 -9.56
CA PRO A 146 1.26 -9.32 -9.06
C PRO A 146 0.06 -10.27 -9.04
N ARG A 147 -0.35 -10.72 -7.84
CA ARG A 147 -1.60 -11.46 -7.70
C ARG A 147 -2.69 -10.49 -8.11
N GLN A 148 -3.21 -10.72 -9.31
CA GLN A 148 -4.09 -9.82 -10.01
C GLN A 148 -5.23 -9.42 -9.11
N ARG A 149 -5.33 -8.13 -8.82
CA ARG A 149 -6.47 -7.60 -8.08
C ARG A 149 -7.56 -7.24 -9.07
N TRP A 150 -8.80 -7.36 -8.63
CA TRP A 150 -9.98 -7.08 -9.42
C TRP A 150 -10.86 -6.12 -8.64
N GLU A 151 -11.44 -5.15 -9.32
CA GLU A 151 -12.48 -4.29 -8.78
C GLU A 151 -13.85 -4.74 -9.26
N ILE A 152 -14.83 -4.78 -8.36
CA ILE A 152 -16.22 -5.11 -8.69
C ILE A 152 -16.92 -3.90 -9.28
N VAL A 153 -17.14 -3.91 -10.59
CA VAL A 153 -17.78 -2.81 -11.33
C VAL A 153 -19.27 -3.04 -11.58
N GLY A 154 -19.77 -4.25 -11.33
CA GLY A 154 -21.15 -4.63 -11.65
C GLY A 154 -21.91 -5.27 -10.49
N GLY A 155 -23.22 -5.29 -10.65
CA GLY A 155 -24.18 -5.55 -9.58
C GLY A 155 -25.10 -4.34 -9.51
N LEU A 156 -26.39 -4.52 -9.80
CA LEU A 156 -27.42 -3.48 -9.62
C LEU A 156 -27.39 -2.95 -8.16
N GLU A 157 -28.26 -2.00 -7.78
CA GLU A 157 -28.28 -1.31 -6.45
C GLU A 157 -28.09 -2.19 -5.19
N LYS A 158 -28.20 -3.53 -5.28
CA LYS A 158 -28.01 -4.52 -4.22
C LYS A 158 -26.64 -5.25 -4.21
N GLY A 159 -25.72 -4.95 -5.12
CA GLY A 159 -24.38 -5.58 -5.22
C GLY A 159 -24.32 -6.88 -6.03
N LEU A 160 -23.10 -7.39 -6.25
CA LEU A 160 -22.77 -8.58 -7.04
C LEU A 160 -23.06 -9.88 -6.28
N VAL A 161 -23.70 -10.84 -6.96
CA VAL A 161 -23.99 -12.16 -6.38
C VAL A 161 -22.72 -12.98 -6.27
N VAL A 162 -22.39 -13.36 -5.04
CA VAL A 162 -21.32 -14.31 -4.74
C VAL A 162 -21.93 -15.69 -4.57
N ARG A 163 -21.29 -16.71 -5.12
CA ARG A 163 -21.69 -18.11 -4.96
C ARG A 163 -20.62 -18.91 -4.23
N VAL A 164 -21.07 -19.95 -3.51
CA VAL A 164 -20.17 -20.83 -2.75
C VAL A 164 -19.38 -21.76 -3.69
N GLY A 165 -19.92 -22.09 -4.86
CA GLY A 165 -19.29 -22.95 -5.85
C GLY A 165 -19.04 -22.27 -7.20
N GLN A 166 -18.20 -22.91 -8.02
CA GLN A 166 -17.87 -22.45 -9.37
C GLN A 166 -19.11 -22.39 -10.28
N ASP A 167 -20.07 -23.30 -10.15
CA ASP A 167 -21.24 -23.35 -11.01
C ASP A 167 -22.22 -22.19 -10.80
N LEU A 168 -22.87 -21.73 -11.88
CA LEU A 168 -23.92 -20.71 -11.83
C LEU A 168 -25.18 -21.14 -11.05
N LYS A 169 -25.37 -22.45 -10.85
CA LYS A 169 -26.49 -23.02 -10.08
C LYS A 169 -26.13 -23.29 -8.61
N SER A 170 -24.87 -23.07 -8.21
CA SER A 170 -24.44 -23.28 -6.83
C SER A 170 -25.12 -22.30 -5.87
N PRO A 171 -25.27 -22.65 -4.58
CA PRO A 171 -25.95 -21.79 -3.61
C PRO A 171 -25.28 -20.41 -3.51
N GLU A 172 -26.11 -19.38 -3.36
CA GLU A 172 -25.66 -18.00 -3.14
C GLU A 172 -25.09 -17.88 -1.73
N ALA A 173 -24.04 -17.06 -1.58
CA ALA A 173 -23.51 -16.71 -0.29
C ALA A 173 -24.52 -15.86 0.50
N SER A 174 -24.33 -15.78 1.83
CA SER A 174 -25.21 -15.04 2.73
C SER A 174 -25.28 -13.54 2.44
N SER A 175 -24.27 -12.99 1.76
CA SER A 175 -24.17 -11.58 1.40
C SER A 175 -23.63 -11.37 -0.02
N ARG A 176 -24.00 -10.22 -0.59
CA ARG A 176 -23.55 -9.77 -1.90
C ARG A 176 -22.29 -8.91 -1.76
N LEU A 177 -21.47 -8.90 -2.79
CA LEU A 177 -20.25 -8.10 -2.82
C LEU A 177 -20.57 -6.71 -3.38
N SER A 178 -20.23 -5.65 -2.65
CA SER A 178 -20.54 -4.28 -3.05
C SER A 178 -19.81 -3.87 -4.32
N THR A 179 -20.47 -3.07 -5.16
CA THR A 179 -19.81 -2.35 -6.25
C THR A 179 -18.72 -1.44 -5.68
N GLY A 180 -17.53 -1.44 -6.27
CA GLY A 180 -16.32 -0.81 -5.75
C GLY A 180 -15.52 -1.66 -4.75
N ALA A 181 -15.94 -2.89 -4.43
CA ALA A 181 -15.12 -3.81 -3.65
C ALA A 181 -13.88 -4.25 -4.44
N ILE A 182 -12.74 -4.36 -3.77
CA ILE A 182 -11.52 -4.90 -4.37
C ILE A 182 -11.33 -6.33 -3.89
N VAL A 183 -11.03 -7.22 -4.82
CA VAL A 183 -10.81 -8.63 -4.55
C VAL A 183 -9.53 -9.12 -5.20
N GLN A 184 -8.87 -10.06 -4.56
CA GLN A 184 -7.65 -10.69 -5.05
C GLN A 184 -8.00 -11.97 -5.80
N GLU A 185 -7.45 -12.17 -7.00
CA GLU A 185 -7.58 -13.40 -7.78
C GLU A 185 -6.95 -14.56 -7.01
N LEU A 186 -7.76 -15.58 -6.71
CA LEU A 186 -7.27 -16.87 -6.24
C LEU A 186 -7.24 -17.88 -7.39
N GLU A 187 -8.29 -17.88 -8.22
CA GLU A 187 -8.46 -18.83 -9.32
C GLU A 187 -9.39 -18.24 -10.39
N LEU A 188 -9.03 -18.38 -11.66
CA LEU A 188 -9.85 -17.94 -12.79
C LEU A 188 -10.14 -19.13 -13.71
N VAL A 189 -11.42 -19.48 -13.85
CA VAL A 189 -11.87 -20.54 -14.75
C VAL A 189 -12.94 -20.00 -15.70
N GLY A 190 -12.55 -19.73 -16.94
CA GLY A 190 -13.41 -19.06 -17.92
C GLY A 190 -13.81 -17.67 -17.45
N GLU A 191 -15.11 -17.41 -17.31
CA GLU A 191 -15.64 -16.14 -16.79
C GLU A 191 -15.91 -16.18 -15.27
N ARG A 192 -15.48 -17.23 -14.57
CA ARG A 192 -15.72 -17.43 -13.13
C ARG A 192 -14.44 -17.17 -12.35
N LEU A 193 -14.49 -16.17 -11.48
CA LEU A 193 -13.39 -15.76 -10.62
C LEU A 193 -13.66 -16.22 -9.19
N ARG A 194 -12.77 -17.05 -8.67
CA ARG A 194 -12.62 -17.27 -7.24
C ARG A 194 -11.77 -16.16 -6.68
N PHE A 195 -12.27 -15.53 -5.63
CA PHE A 195 -11.66 -14.34 -5.09
C PHE A 195 -11.52 -14.39 -3.57
N ARG A 196 -10.63 -13.55 -3.05
CA ARG A 196 -10.58 -13.14 -1.64
C ARG A 196 -10.78 -11.63 -1.54
N ARG A 197 -11.71 -11.17 -0.73
CA ARG A 197 -12.01 -9.74 -0.56
C ARG A 197 -10.83 -9.04 0.12
N VAL A 198 -10.35 -7.97 -0.50
CA VAL A 198 -9.30 -7.09 0.01
C VAL A 198 -9.92 -5.83 0.63
N SER A 199 -10.97 -5.30 0.01
CA SER A 199 -11.73 -4.13 0.51
C SER A 199 -13.20 -4.16 0.04
N GLY A 200 -14.05 -3.29 0.59
CA GLY A 200 -15.49 -3.24 0.29
C GLY A 200 -16.34 -4.05 1.27
N THR A 201 -17.65 -4.22 1.03
CA THR A 201 -18.56 -5.02 1.89
C THR A 201 -19.02 -6.28 1.16
N GLY A 202 -19.17 -7.39 1.89
CA GLY A 202 -19.54 -8.69 1.33
C GLY A 202 -18.79 -9.85 1.97
N PRO A 203 -18.90 -11.07 1.41
CA PRO A 203 -18.23 -12.25 1.93
C PRO A 203 -16.71 -12.16 1.71
N GLU A 204 -15.93 -12.82 2.57
CA GLU A 204 -14.46 -12.82 2.50
C GLU A 204 -13.92 -13.60 1.31
N GLU A 205 -14.58 -14.70 0.94
CA GLU A 205 -14.22 -15.50 -0.23
C GLU A 205 -15.48 -15.99 -0.95
N GLY A 206 -15.32 -16.33 -2.23
CA GLY A 206 -16.37 -16.98 -3.01
C GLY A 206 -16.10 -16.92 -4.50
N TRP A 207 -17.13 -17.27 -5.28
CA TRP A 207 -17.08 -17.26 -6.74
C TRP A 207 -18.01 -16.20 -7.31
N ILE A 208 -17.46 -15.34 -8.17
CA ILE A 208 -18.21 -14.35 -8.95
C ILE A 208 -18.03 -14.58 -10.44
N SER A 209 -18.96 -14.03 -11.22
CA SER A 209 -18.79 -13.94 -12.67
C SER A 209 -18.13 -12.60 -13.00
N ILE A 210 -17.11 -12.63 -13.87
CA ILE A 210 -16.41 -11.45 -14.36
C ILE A 210 -17.21 -10.73 -15.44
N SER A 211 -17.97 -11.48 -16.23
CA SER A 211 -18.87 -10.99 -17.27
C SER A 211 -20.17 -11.79 -17.26
N LEU A 212 -21.27 -11.15 -17.64
CA LEU A 212 -22.56 -11.80 -17.84
C LEU A 212 -23.37 -11.06 -18.90
N LYS A 213 -23.75 -11.73 -20.00
CA LYS A 213 -24.54 -11.14 -21.10
C LYS A 213 -23.94 -9.81 -21.59
N ASP A 214 -22.65 -9.83 -21.92
CA ASP A 214 -21.87 -8.68 -22.41
C ASP A 214 -21.70 -7.52 -21.42
N LYS A 215 -22.13 -7.68 -20.16
CA LYS A 215 -21.86 -6.72 -19.08
C LYS A 215 -20.68 -7.19 -18.24
N VAL A 216 -19.68 -6.33 -18.09
CA VAL A 216 -18.53 -6.56 -17.23
C VAL A 216 -18.94 -6.30 -15.77
N LEU A 217 -18.61 -7.24 -14.90
CA LEU A 217 -18.94 -7.24 -13.48
C LEU A 217 -17.69 -7.11 -12.59
N ALA A 218 -16.51 -7.48 -13.08
CA ALA A 218 -15.24 -7.28 -12.40
C ALA A 218 -14.11 -6.91 -13.40
N CYS A 219 -13.21 -6.00 -13.02
CA CYS A 219 -12.10 -5.52 -13.86
C CYS A 219 -10.74 -5.73 -13.20
N ARG A 220 -9.72 -6.10 -13.97
CA ARG A 220 -8.33 -6.29 -13.50
C ARG A 220 -7.64 -4.95 -13.17
N ILE A 221 -6.89 -4.91 -12.07
CA ILE A 221 -6.06 -3.79 -11.60
C ILE A 221 -4.58 -4.14 -11.87
N SER A 222 -3.96 -3.49 -12.86
CA SER A 222 -2.53 -3.63 -13.20
C SER A 222 -1.71 -2.47 -12.63
N SER A 223 -0.51 -2.79 -12.13
CA SER A 223 0.40 -1.87 -11.45
C SER A 223 1.35 -1.19 -12.45
N SER A 224 0.89 -0.17 -13.18
CA SER A 224 1.78 0.83 -13.76
C SER A 224 1.02 2.15 -13.92
N GLU A 225 1.65 3.28 -13.56
CA GLU A 225 1.00 4.59 -13.55
C GLU A 225 1.22 5.35 -14.87
N PRO A 226 0.16 5.66 -15.63
CA PRO A 226 0.22 6.73 -16.63
C PRO A 226 0.16 8.13 -16.00
N GLN A 227 1.07 8.99 -16.45
CA GLN A 227 0.97 10.45 -16.35
C GLN A 227 0.08 10.95 -17.48
N ASP A 228 -1.01 11.60 -17.12
CA ASP A 228 -1.96 12.19 -18.05
C ASP A 228 -1.55 13.61 -18.43
N VAL A 229 -1.17 13.79 -19.69
CA VAL A 229 -1.06 15.10 -20.34
C VAL A 229 -2.49 15.51 -20.72
N GLU A 230 -3.08 16.45 -19.98
CA GLU A 230 -4.28 17.16 -20.42
C GLU A 230 -3.82 18.38 -21.20
N GLU A 231 -4.09 18.40 -22.52
CA GLU A 231 -4.03 19.63 -23.34
C GLU A 231 -5.16 20.57 -22.90
N GLU A 232 -4.91 21.39 -21.87
CA GLU A 232 -5.60 22.66 -21.68
C GLU A 232 -4.89 23.69 -22.59
N VAL A 233 -5.64 24.36 -23.47
CA VAL A 233 -5.13 25.51 -24.23
C VAL A 233 -4.82 26.59 -23.20
N GLU A 234 -3.56 26.66 -22.76
CA GLU A 234 -3.11 27.65 -21.79
C GLU A 234 -3.08 29.02 -22.48
N GLU A 235 -4.00 29.91 -22.11
CA GLU A 235 -3.72 31.33 -22.22
C GLU A 235 -2.42 31.60 -21.43
N GLU A 236 -1.43 32.23 -22.07
CA GLU A 236 -0.19 32.61 -21.40
C GLU A 236 -0.52 33.56 -20.24
N GLU A 237 -0.65 33.01 -19.03
CA GLU A 237 -0.85 33.81 -17.82
C GLU A 237 0.36 34.73 -17.65
N THR A 238 0.13 36.04 -17.78
CA THR A 238 1.15 37.03 -17.46
C THR A 238 1.47 36.94 -15.97
N PHE A 239 2.74 36.90 -15.60
CA PHE A 239 3.16 36.86 -14.22
C PHE A 239 3.56 38.28 -13.75
N PRO A 240 3.12 38.73 -12.56
CA PRO A 240 3.58 40.01 -12.00
C PRO A 240 5.10 40.05 -11.83
N GLU A 241 5.70 41.23 -11.77
CA GLU A 241 7.14 41.35 -11.53
C GLU A 241 7.52 40.90 -10.11
N MET A 242 8.72 40.35 -9.94
CA MET A 242 9.30 40.00 -8.64
C MET A 242 10.21 41.12 -8.17
N ALA A 243 10.54 41.14 -6.87
CA ALA A 243 11.45 42.16 -6.36
C ALA A 243 12.84 42.05 -7.01
N PRO A 244 13.51 43.18 -7.28
CA PRO A 244 14.91 43.18 -7.69
C PRO A 244 15.78 42.49 -6.62
N GLU A 245 16.69 41.61 -7.05
CA GLU A 245 17.57 40.83 -6.14
C GLU A 245 18.76 41.65 -5.63
N ASP A 246 19.11 42.75 -6.31
CA ASP A 246 20.26 43.61 -6.02
C ASP A 246 19.98 44.70 -4.97
N VAL A 247 18.74 44.85 -4.51
CA VAL A 247 18.35 45.84 -3.51
C VAL A 247 18.30 45.18 -2.13
N GLU A 248 19.40 45.29 -1.38
CA GLU A 248 19.51 44.74 -0.01
C GLU A 248 18.91 45.67 1.06
N GLU A 249 19.02 46.99 0.88
CA GLU A 249 18.52 48.00 1.82
C GLU A 249 17.78 49.13 1.09
N LEU A 250 16.70 49.62 1.71
CA LEU A 250 15.90 50.74 1.20
C LEU A 250 16.34 52.06 1.83
N THR A 251 16.35 53.14 1.05
CA THR A 251 16.42 54.50 1.60
C THR A 251 15.16 54.83 2.40
N GLU A 252 15.23 55.81 3.31
CA GLU A 252 14.05 56.26 4.07
C GLU A 252 12.87 56.62 3.15
N GLU A 253 13.14 57.35 2.06
CA GLU A 253 12.15 57.70 1.04
C GLU A 253 11.55 56.47 0.33
N GLN A 254 12.37 55.48 -0.03
CA GLN A 254 11.90 54.24 -0.64
C GLN A 254 11.06 53.40 0.34
N ALA A 255 11.47 53.35 1.61
CA ALA A 255 10.76 52.62 2.65
C ALA A 255 9.39 53.25 2.95
N GLU A 256 9.33 54.59 3.04
CA GLU A 256 8.08 55.35 3.16
C GLU A 256 7.18 55.10 1.95
N ARG A 257 7.72 55.22 0.73
CA ARG A 257 6.96 54.97 -0.49
C ARG A 257 6.41 53.54 -0.56
N GLN A 258 7.22 52.55 -0.18
CA GLN A 258 6.77 51.16 -0.11
C GLN A 258 5.67 50.98 0.94
N ALA A 259 5.76 51.66 2.09
CA ALA A 259 4.73 51.62 3.13
C ALA A 259 3.41 52.22 2.66
N GLU A 260 3.44 53.37 1.97
CA GLU A 260 2.25 53.99 1.35
C GLU A 260 1.58 53.05 0.36
N LEU A 261 2.34 52.47 -0.58
CA LEU A 261 1.78 51.54 -1.58
C LEU A 261 1.16 50.29 -0.94
N LYS A 262 1.74 49.80 0.17
CA LYS A 262 1.17 48.69 0.95
C LYS A 262 -0.15 49.08 1.63
N ALA A 263 -0.27 50.32 2.11
CA ALA A 263 -1.49 50.84 2.73
C ALA A 263 -2.58 51.07 1.68
N GLU A 264 -2.25 51.75 0.57
CA GLU A 264 -3.16 51.94 -0.58
C GLU A 264 -3.68 50.61 -1.11
N SER A 265 -2.82 49.59 -1.23
CA SER A 265 -3.25 48.26 -1.63
C SER A 265 -4.22 47.62 -0.64
N ALA A 266 -4.09 47.87 0.66
CA ALA A 266 -4.97 47.30 1.67
C ALA A 266 -6.35 47.96 1.62
N GLU A 267 -6.41 49.29 1.48
CA GLU A 267 -7.65 50.05 1.31
C GLU A 267 -8.40 49.59 0.04
N LEU A 268 -7.69 49.50 -1.09
CA LEU A 268 -8.28 49.01 -2.35
C LEU A 268 -8.78 47.56 -2.24
N ALA A 269 -8.13 46.73 -1.43
CA ALA A 269 -8.58 45.36 -1.20
C ALA A 269 -9.86 45.29 -0.35
N GLU A 270 -10.03 46.19 0.61
CA GLU A 270 -11.27 46.36 1.39
C GLU A 270 -12.42 46.84 0.50
N ASP A 271 -12.13 47.75 -0.44
CA ASP A 271 -13.05 48.22 -1.48
C ASP A 271 -13.30 47.19 -2.60
N GLN A 272 -12.78 45.97 -2.48
CA GLN A 272 -12.89 44.88 -3.46
C GLN A 272 -12.31 45.18 -4.85
N CYS A 273 -11.48 46.23 -4.95
CA CYS A 273 -10.77 46.63 -6.17
C CYS A 273 -9.46 45.83 -6.32
N PHE A 274 -9.59 44.51 -6.46
CA PHE A 274 -8.47 43.56 -6.39
C PHE A 274 -7.39 43.78 -7.45
N ASP A 275 -7.75 44.19 -8.67
CA ASP A 275 -6.79 44.45 -9.75
C ASP A 275 -5.86 45.62 -9.40
N GLN A 276 -6.44 46.72 -8.91
CA GLN A 276 -5.69 47.91 -8.50
C GLN A 276 -4.85 47.62 -7.25
N ALA A 277 -5.41 46.88 -6.29
CA ALA A 277 -4.66 46.44 -5.11
C ALA A 277 -3.43 45.60 -5.50
N ALA A 278 -3.59 44.64 -6.42
CA ALA A 278 -2.49 43.81 -6.90
C ALA A 278 -1.42 44.62 -7.66
N ALA A 279 -1.84 45.64 -8.42
CA ALA A 279 -0.93 46.57 -9.08
C ALA A 279 -0.10 47.37 -8.06
N LYS A 280 -0.73 47.93 -7.02
CA LYS A 280 -0.04 48.65 -5.94
C LYS A 280 0.96 47.79 -5.18
N LEU A 281 0.62 46.54 -4.90
CA LEU A 281 1.57 45.59 -4.32
C LEU A 281 2.71 45.25 -5.28
N THR A 282 2.47 45.22 -6.59
CA THR A 282 3.52 45.01 -7.59
C THR A 282 4.49 46.18 -7.63
N GLU A 283 3.98 47.42 -7.61
CA GLU A 283 4.81 48.63 -7.46
C GLU A 283 5.62 48.58 -6.16
N ALA A 284 5.02 48.19 -5.04
CA ALA A 284 5.71 48.08 -3.76
C ALA A 284 6.82 47.01 -3.77
N ILE A 285 6.58 45.88 -4.44
CA ILE A 285 7.55 44.78 -4.59
C ILE A 285 8.71 45.20 -5.51
N ALA A 286 8.43 45.96 -6.57
CA ALA A 286 9.44 46.45 -7.51
C ALA A 286 10.46 47.42 -6.88
N ILE A 287 10.12 48.07 -5.75
CA ILE A 287 11.04 48.91 -5.00
C ILE A 287 12.22 48.10 -4.42
N GLY A 288 12.03 46.82 -4.09
CA GLY A 288 13.05 45.97 -3.45
C GLY A 288 12.70 45.56 -2.02
N CYS A 289 13.57 44.75 -1.39
CA CYS A 289 13.40 44.24 -0.01
C CYS A 289 11.99 43.68 0.30
N ALA A 290 11.38 42.99 -0.67
CA ALA A 290 9.99 42.53 -0.53
C ALA A 290 9.85 41.45 0.56
N SER A 291 8.97 41.71 1.52
CA SER A 291 8.72 40.79 2.64
C SER A 291 7.80 39.61 2.25
N ALA A 292 7.87 38.53 3.03
CA ALA A 292 6.95 37.39 2.89
C ALA A 292 5.47 37.81 2.95
N LEU A 293 5.14 38.83 3.74
CA LEU A 293 3.78 39.37 3.85
C LEU A 293 3.30 40.01 2.54
N MET A 294 4.18 40.71 1.81
CA MET A 294 3.83 41.36 0.54
C MET A 294 3.49 40.30 -0.52
N TYR A 295 4.33 39.28 -0.66
CA TYR A 295 4.07 38.16 -1.57
C TYR A 295 2.83 37.36 -1.15
N GLY A 296 2.64 37.11 0.15
CA GLY A 296 1.44 36.42 0.65
C GLY A 296 0.15 37.17 0.33
N ARG A 297 0.12 38.50 0.57
CA ARG A 297 -1.02 39.36 0.25
C ARG A 297 -1.29 39.44 -1.25
N ARG A 298 -0.24 39.62 -2.08
CA ARG A 298 -0.39 39.66 -3.54
C ARG A 298 -0.92 38.32 -4.06
N GLY A 299 -0.42 37.21 -3.53
CA GLY A 299 -0.93 35.86 -3.84
C GLY A 299 -2.41 35.71 -3.53
N GLU A 300 -2.89 36.22 -2.38
CA GLU A 300 -4.31 36.19 -2.03
C GLU A 300 -5.18 37.04 -2.98
N LEU A 301 -4.72 38.23 -3.36
CA LEU A 301 -5.41 39.06 -4.35
C LEU A 301 -5.46 38.38 -5.73
N LEU A 302 -4.35 37.78 -6.17
CA LEU A 302 -4.30 37.02 -7.42
C LEU A 302 -5.28 35.84 -7.42
N LEU A 303 -5.51 35.19 -6.27
CA LEU A 303 -6.56 34.17 -6.16
C LEU A 303 -7.96 34.75 -6.34
N ARG A 304 -8.25 35.96 -5.81
CA ARG A 304 -9.52 36.66 -6.04
C ARG A 304 -9.71 36.98 -7.53
N LEU A 305 -8.62 37.33 -8.21
CA LEU A 305 -8.56 37.61 -9.65
C LEU A 305 -8.54 36.37 -10.55
N GLN A 306 -8.72 35.16 -9.99
CA GLN A 306 -8.67 33.89 -10.75
C GLN A 306 -7.34 33.67 -11.50
N ARG A 307 -6.22 34.13 -10.95
CA ARG A 307 -4.85 33.91 -11.47
C ARG A 307 -4.06 32.95 -10.57
N PRO A 308 -4.44 31.66 -10.50
CA PRO A 308 -3.88 30.74 -9.53
C PRO A 308 -2.42 30.34 -9.79
N LYS A 309 -1.91 30.36 -11.03
CA LYS A 309 -0.49 30.06 -11.29
C LYS A 309 0.40 31.18 -10.78
N ALA A 310 0.02 32.44 -11.05
CA ALA A 310 0.71 33.61 -10.50
C ALA A 310 0.67 33.64 -8.97
N ALA A 311 -0.47 33.32 -8.36
CA ALA A 311 -0.61 33.22 -6.91
C ALA A 311 0.30 32.14 -6.31
N LEU A 312 0.37 30.96 -6.93
CA LEU A 312 1.23 29.86 -6.48
C LEU A 312 2.70 30.28 -6.40
N ARG A 313 3.19 31.02 -7.41
CA ARG A 313 4.57 31.52 -7.45
C ARG A 313 4.83 32.49 -6.29
N ASP A 314 3.94 33.45 -6.07
CA ASP A 314 4.09 34.41 -4.98
C ASP A 314 4.01 33.76 -3.60
N CYS A 315 3.06 32.85 -3.37
CA CYS A 315 2.97 32.12 -2.11
C CYS A 315 4.20 31.24 -1.86
N SER A 316 4.78 30.66 -2.91
CA SER A 316 6.03 29.91 -2.78
C SER A 316 7.19 30.82 -2.39
N LYS A 317 7.31 32.01 -3.01
CA LYS A 317 8.32 33.00 -2.61
C LYS A 317 8.12 33.49 -1.17
N ALA A 318 6.87 33.68 -0.76
CA ALA A 318 6.54 34.04 0.62
C ALA A 318 7.05 33.00 1.62
N LEU A 319 6.91 31.70 1.30
CA LEU A 319 7.37 30.59 2.14
C LEU A 319 8.89 30.39 2.10
N GLU A 320 9.56 30.73 0.99
CA GLU A 320 11.03 30.81 0.95
C GLU A 320 11.56 31.86 1.92
N LEU A 321 10.90 33.02 2.00
CA LEU A 321 11.30 34.12 2.88
C LEU A 321 10.88 33.90 4.34
N ASN A 322 9.72 33.26 4.57
CA ASN A 322 9.24 32.90 5.90
C ASN A 322 8.54 31.52 5.86
N PRO A 323 9.27 30.44 6.20
CA PRO A 323 8.73 29.09 6.22
C PRO A 323 7.59 28.87 7.23
N ASP A 324 7.48 29.71 8.26
CA ASP A 324 6.48 29.59 9.33
C ASP A 324 5.22 30.44 9.07
N SER A 325 5.03 30.88 7.82
CA SER A 325 3.86 31.67 7.45
C SER A 325 2.63 30.78 7.18
N GLY A 326 1.82 30.58 8.23
CA GLY A 326 0.55 29.86 8.11
C GLY A 326 -0.36 30.43 7.01
N LYS A 327 -0.45 31.77 6.89
CA LYS A 327 -1.22 32.44 5.83
C LYS A 327 -0.72 32.10 4.42
N ALA A 328 0.59 32.02 4.22
CA ALA A 328 1.16 31.70 2.92
C ALA A 328 0.89 30.24 2.52
N TYR A 329 0.97 29.29 3.46
CA TYR A 329 0.54 27.91 3.23
C TYR A 329 -0.94 27.82 2.85
N LYS A 330 -1.83 28.49 3.60
CA LYS A 330 -3.27 28.51 3.31
C LYS A 330 -3.56 29.06 1.91
N ALA A 331 -2.91 30.17 1.53
CA ALA A 331 -3.04 30.76 0.20
C ALA A 331 -2.47 29.83 -0.90
N ARG A 332 -1.30 29.21 -0.70
CA ARG A 332 -0.74 28.23 -1.65
C ARG A 332 -1.63 27.00 -1.83
N GLY A 333 -2.23 26.51 -0.73
CA GLY A 333 -3.21 25.43 -0.75
C GLY A 333 -4.43 25.75 -1.59
N ARG A 334 -4.99 26.97 -1.42
CA ARG A 334 -6.08 27.48 -2.28
C ARG A 334 -5.68 27.59 -3.75
N ALA A 335 -4.46 28.05 -4.04
CA ALA A 335 -3.93 28.12 -5.41
C ALA A 335 -3.84 26.74 -6.05
N ASN A 336 -3.25 25.77 -5.34
CA ASN A 336 -3.16 24.38 -5.78
C ASN A 336 -4.55 23.75 -5.99
N ALA A 337 -5.51 24.04 -5.12
CA ALA A 337 -6.88 23.54 -5.26
C ALA A 337 -7.56 24.10 -6.53
N LYS A 338 -7.37 25.39 -6.84
CA LYS A 338 -7.86 25.99 -8.10
C LYS A 338 -7.21 25.37 -9.34
N LEU A 339 -5.93 24.99 -9.25
CA LEU A 339 -5.20 24.27 -10.30
C LEU A 339 -5.50 22.76 -10.34
N LYS A 340 -6.50 22.28 -9.58
CA LYS A 340 -6.85 20.85 -9.44
C LYS A 340 -5.68 19.97 -8.95
N ARG A 341 -4.66 20.57 -8.32
CA ARG A 341 -3.52 19.87 -7.69
C ARG A 341 -3.87 19.48 -6.26
N TRP A 342 -4.86 18.59 -6.13
CA TRP A 342 -5.52 18.29 -4.85
C TRP A 342 -4.58 17.76 -3.77
N ALA A 343 -3.59 16.93 -4.13
CA ALA A 343 -2.62 16.39 -3.18
C ALA A 343 -1.72 17.48 -2.59
N ALA A 344 -1.16 18.35 -3.44
CA ALA A 344 -0.35 19.48 -3.00
C ALA A 344 -1.17 20.48 -2.17
N ALA A 345 -2.42 20.73 -2.59
CA ALA A 345 -3.34 21.58 -1.84
C ALA A 345 -3.60 21.06 -0.42
N HIS A 346 -3.87 19.76 -0.28
CA HIS A 346 -4.13 19.14 1.01
C HIS A 346 -2.93 19.26 1.96
N ALA A 347 -1.72 18.98 1.47
CA ALA A 347 -0.49 19.10 2.27
C ALA A 347 -0.27 20.54 2.76
N ASP A 348 -0.47 21.54 1.88
CA ASP A 348 -0.37 22.95 2.23
C ASP A 348 -1.39 23.37 3.29
N PHE A 349 -2.64 22.92 3.18
CA PHE A 349 -3.65 23.20 4.20
C PHE A 349 -3.30 22.57 5.54
N GLN A 350 -2.76 21.35 5.57
CA GLN A 350 -2.35 20.69 6.81
C GLN A 350 -1.25 21.47 7.54
N GLU A 351 -0.23 21.94 6.83
CA GLU A 351 0.85 22.71 7.46
C GLU A 351 0.37 24.10 7.89
N GLY A 352 -0.46 24.76 7.06
CA GLY A 352 -1.05 26.05 7.41
C GLY A 352 -1.94 26.01 8.65
N LEU A 353 -2.77 24.97 8.79
CA LEU A 353 -3.65 24.76 9.95
C LEU A 353 -2.91 24.34 11.22
N LYS A 354 -1.76 23.68 11.07
CA LYS A 354 -0.88 23.33 12.18
C LYS A 354 -0.21 24.55 12.80
N ILE A 355 0.14 25.54 11.98
CA ILE A 355 0.72 26.81 12.44
C ILE A 355 -0.35 27.74 13.02
N ASP A 356 -1.43 27.93 12.26
CA ASP A 356 -2.52 28.85 12.60
C ASP A 356 -3.86 28.19 12.28
N TYR A 357 -4.54 27.67 13.29
CA TYR A 357 -5.82 26.99 13.10
C TYR A 357 -6.91 28.00 12.72
N ASP A 358 -7.67 27.68 11.68
CA ASP A 358 -8.83 28.45 11.24
C ASP A 358 -9.93 27.49 10.79
N GLU A 359 -11.13 27.64 11.35
CA GLU A 359 -12.24 26.72 11.11
C GLU A 359 -12.66 26.70 9.63
N ALA A 360 -12.76 27.88 9.01
CA ALA A 360 -13.13 27.99 7.60
C ALA A 360 -12.10 27.27 6.70
N THR A 361 -10.82 27.45 6.99
CA THR A 361 -9.73 26.76 6.29
C THR A 361 -9.74 25.25 6.56
N TYR A 362 -10.14 24.82 7.75
CA TYR A 362 -10.29 23.40 8.07
C TYR A 362 -11.38 22.75 7.21
N GLU A 363 -12.54 23.41 7.06
CA GLU A 363 -13.61 22.96 6.16
C GLU A 363 -13.15 22.91 4.69
N GLU A 364 -12.41 23.93 4.22
CA GLU A 364 -11.77 23.92 2.89
C GLU A 364 -10.85 22.70 2.71
N SER A 365 -10.04 22.39 3.72
CA SER A 365 -9.12 21.24 3.72
C SER A 365 -9.85 19.90 3.61
N LEU A 366 -11.00 19.75 4.30
CA LEU A 366 -11.83 18.54 4.20
C LEU A 366 -12.42 18.36 2.79
N ASN A 367 -12.88 19.44 2.17
CA ASN A 367 -13.39 19.43 0.80
C ASN A 367 -12.30 19.04 -0.20
N VAL A 368 -11.09 19.58 -0.03
CA VAL A 368 -9.91 19.24 -0.83
C VAL A 368 -9.51 17.77 -0.61
N ALA A 369 -9.57 17.27 0.62
CA ALA A 369 -9.30 15.87 0.92
C ALA A 369 -10.31 14.91 0.26
N SER A 370 -11.60 15.28 0.20
CA SER A 370 -12.62 14.50 -0.55
C SER A 370 -12.29 14.47 -2.04
N LYS A 371 -12.03 15.64 -2.65
CA LYS A 371 -11.67 15.74 -4.07
C LYS A 371 -10.37 15.03 -4.40
N MET A 372 -9.38 15.06 -3.50
CA MET A 372 -8.14 14.30 -3.66
C MET A 372 -8.43 12.79 -3.76
N LYS A 373 -9.31 12.26 -2.90
CA LYS A 373 -9.73 10.85 -2.94
C LYS A 373 -10.51 10.54 -4.22
N GLU A 374 -11.45 11.41 -4.61
CA GLU A 374 -12.23 11.26 -5.85
C GLU A 374 -11.33 11.27 -7.10
N MET A 375 -10.41 12.24 -7.19
CA MET A 375 -9.49 12.33 -8.32
C MET A 375 -8.46 11.21 -8.34
N ALA A 376 -8.04 10.69 -7.18
CA ALA A 376 -7.25 9.48 -7.14
C ALA A 376 -8.01 8.31 -7.77
N VAL A 377 -9.32 8.15 -7.46
CA VAL A 377 -10.17 7.13 -8.08
C VAL A 377 -10.32 7.36 -9.59
N VAL A 378 -10.58 8.59 -10.03
CA VAL A 378 -10.72 8.92 -11.47
C VAL A 378 -9.41 8.71 -12.23
N ALA A 379 -8.27 9.14 -11.65
CA ALA A 379 -6.96 8.91 -12.23
C ALA A 379 -6.67 7.41 -12.32
N THR A 380 -6.96 6.63 -11.29
CA THR A 380 -6.89 5.16 -11.34
C THR A 380 -7.77 4.60 -12.47
N ALA A 381 -9.01 5.06 -12.61
CA ALA A 381 -9.93 4.60 -13.65
C ALA A 381 -9.47 4.97 -15.08
N ARG A 382 -8.94 6.18 -15.27
CA ARG A 382 -8.39 6.64 -16.56
C ARG A 382 -7.16 5.81 -16.95
N ARG A 383 -6.25 5.61 -16.00
CA ARG A 383 -5.06 4.78 -16.18
C ARG A 383 -5.41 3.35 -16.61
N VAL A 384 -6.39 2.73 -15.95
CA VAL A 384 -6.92 1.40 -16.31
C VAL A 384 -7.49 1.37 -17.73
N ARG A 385 -8.23 2.42 -18.13
CA ARG A 385 -8.79 2.52 -19.48
C ARG A 385 -7.69 2.64 -20.55
N GLU A 386 -6.72 3.51 -20.35
CA GLU A 386 -5.63 3.73 -21.31
C GLU A 386 -4.77 2.48 -21.51
N GLU A 387 -4.54 1.72 -20.44
CA GLU A 387 -3.83 0.44 -20.50
C GLU A 387 -4.61 -0.59 -21.34
N SER A 388 -5.92 -0.72 -21.11
CA SER A 388 -6.79 -1.61 -21.91
C SER A 388 -6.83 -1.26 -23.41
N GLU A 389 -6.74 0.05 -23.74
CA GLU A 389 -6.71 0.52 -25.12
C GLU A 389 -5.36 0.23 -25.80
N LYS A 390 -4.25 0.25 -25.06
CA LYS A 390 -2.90 -0.11 -25.56
C LYS A 390 -2.83 -1.61 -25.89
N GLU A 391 -3.34 -2.47 -25.01
CA GLU A 391 -3.41 -3.92 -25.23
C GLU A 391 -4.22 -4.27 -26.48
N ARG A 392 -5.38 -3.63 -26.66
CA ARG A 392 -6.23 -3.83 -27.85
C ARG A 392 -5.56 -3.38 -29.14
N LYS A 393 -4.71 -2.36 -29.10
CA LYS A 393 -3.93 -1.89 -30.26
C LYS A 393 -2.78 -2.84 -30.61
N GLN A 394 -2.09 -3.40 -29.61
CA GLN A 394 -1.01 -4.38 -29.81
C GLN A 394 -1.53 -5.72 -30.35
N ALA A 395 -2.76 -6.10 -30.03
CA ALA A 395 -3.39 -7.32 -30.52
C ALA A 395 -3.90 -7.26 -31.98
N ARG A 396 -3.77 -6.13 -32.70
CA ARG A 396 -4.12 -6.06 -34.14
C ARG A 396 -3.00 -6.70 -34.97
N PRO A 397 -3.24 -7.80 -35.70
CA PRO A 397 -2.22 -8.42 -36.54
C PRO A 397 -1.84 -7.50 -37.70
N GLY A 398 -0.53 -7.29 -37.88
CA GLY A 398 0.03 -6.64 -39.05
C GLY A 398 -0.40 -7.40 -40.31
N ASN A 399 -0.92 -6.67 -41.30
CA ASN A 399 -1.36 -7.20 -42.57
C ASN A 399 -0.14 -7.69 -43.38
N GLY A 400 0.37 -8.87 -43.04
CA GLY A 400 1.50 -9.54 -43.66
C GLY A 400 1.03 -10.80 -44.39
N ARG A 401 0.98 -10.71 -45.72
CA ARG A 401 0.77 -11.76 -46.72
C ARG A 401 0.73 -13.21 -46.20
N LEU A 402 -0.45 -13.81 -46.22
CA LEU A 402 -0.60 -15.26 -46.19
C LEU A 402 -0.22 -15.85 -47.55
N SER A 403 0.95 -16.50 -47.62
CA SER A 403 1.29 -17.40 -48.73
C SER A 403 0.62 -18.76 -48.52
N THR A 404 -0.19 -19.17 -49.50
CA THR A 404 -0.88 -20.44 -49.57
C THR A 404 0.06 -21.61 -49.89
N SER A 405 0.11 -22.64 -49.03
CA SER A 405 0.28 -24.07 -49.35
C SER A 405 0.18 -24.83 -48.01
N HIS A 406 -0.36 -26.03 -47.84
CA HIS A 406 -0.69 -27.14 -48.72
C HIS A 406 -1.82 -27.97 -48.08
N ARG A 407 -2.61 -28.62 -48.94
CA ARG A 407 -3.60 -29.67 -48.62
C ARG A 407 -2.98 -30.88 -47.90
N SER A 408 -3.75 -31.47 -46.98
CA SER A 408 -3.94 -32.93 -46.91
C SER A 408 -5.27 -33.27 -46.24
N THR A 409 -5.94 -34.26 -46.82
CA THR A 409 -7.35 -34.69 -46.71
C THR A 409 -7.76 -35.37 -45.40
N PRO A 410 -9.05 -35.40 -45.01
CA PRO A 410 -9.58 -36.34 -44.03
C PRO A 410 -10.26 -37.56 -44.70
N SER A 411 -10.09 -38.74 -44.11
CA SER A 411 -10.83 -39.97 -44.45
C SER A 411 -11.79 -40.33 -43.32
N ALA A 412 -13.02 -40.65 -43.74
CA ALA A 412 -14.18 -41.30 -43.09
C ALA A 412 -13.83 -42.38 -42.04
N ALA A 413 -14.71 -42.83 -41.13
CA ALA A 413 -16.04 -42.49 -40.64
C ALA A 413 -16.30 -43.45 -39.46
N PHE A 414 -17.08 -43.07 -38.45
CA PHE A 414 -17.91 -44.01 -37.71
C PHE A 414 -19.13 -43.28 -37.14
N ALA A 415 -20.31 -43.80 -37.47
CA ALA A 415 -21.63 -43.31 -37.10
C ALA A 415 -22.34 -44.34 -36.22
N ALA A 416 -23.13 -43.86 -35.25
CA ALA A 416 -24.35 -44.46 -34.67
C ALA A 416 -24.83 -43.49 -33.57
N VAL A 417 -25.86 -42.66 -33.76
CA VAL A 417 -27.31 -42.94 -33.73
C VAL A 417 -27.77 -43.64 -32.45
N SER A 418 -28.44 -42.90 -31.57
CA SER A 418 -29.81 -43.23 -31.14
C SER A 418 -30.49 -41.98 -30.55
N ALA A 419 -31.79 -41.88 -30.81
CA ALA A 419 -32.69 -40.81 -30.43
C ALA A 419 -33.82 -41.42 -29.58
N SER A 420 -34.27 -40.71 -28.54
CA SER A 420 -35.61 -40.73 -27.90
C SER A 420 -35.47 -39.97 -26.56
N GLU A 421 -36.34 -39.09 -26.07
CA GLU A 421 -37.78 -38.93 -26.26
C GLU A 421 -38.18 -37.43 -26.19
N ARG A 422 -39.26 -37.10 -26.91
CA ARG A 422 -40.06 -35.87 -26.79
C ARG A 422 -41.35 -36.22 -26.05
N GLU A 423 -41.82 -35.33 -25.19
CA GLU A 423 -43.26 -35.00 -24.95
C GLU A 423 -43.27 -33.72 -24.08
N VAL A 424 -43.67 -32.55 -24.58
CA VAL A 424 -45.03 -32.03 -24.85
C VAL A 424 -45.89 -31.93 -23.59
N PHE A 425 -46.04 -30.69 -23.07
CA PHE A 425 -47.32 -30.19 -22.54
C PHE A 425 -47.34 -28.65 -22.56
N ALA A 426 -48.15 -28.10 -23.46
CA ALA A 426 -48.77 -26.79 -23.31
C ALA A 426 -50.27 -27.04 -23.28
N VAL A 427 -51.03 -26.57 -22.27
CA VAL A 427 -52.38 -26.00 -22.44
C VAL A 427 -52.86 -25.25 -21.16
N PHE A 428 -53.68 -24.21 -21.39
CA PHE A 428 -54.66 -23.48 -20.54
C PHE A 428 -54.08 -22.47 -19.52
N ALA A 429 -54.23 -21.14 -19.65
CA ALA A 429 -55.34 -20.22 -19.95
C ALA A 429 -56.25 -19.86 -18.76
N ALA A 430 -56.30 -18.55 -18.50
CA ALA A 430 -57.37 -17.68 -17.99
C ALA A 430 -58.03 -17.96 -16.62
N SER A 431 -58.24 -16.85 -15.87
CA SER A 431 -59.40 -16.45 -15.02
C SER A 431 -58.85 -15.62 -13.86
N ASP A 432 -58.92 -14.29 -13.92
CA ASP A 432 -60.03 -13.43 -13.45
C ASP A 432 -59.90 -12.97 -11.98
N VAL A 433 -59.81 -11.65 -11.84
CA VAL A 433 -60.59 -10.78 -10.94
C VAL A 433 -60.76 -11.24 -9.48
N TYR A 434 -60.20 -10.48 -8.52
CA TYR A 434 -60.99 -9.79 -7.49
C TYR A 434 -60.17 -8.76 -6.68
N LEU A 435 -60.72 -7.55 -6.57
CA LEU A 435 -60.31 -6.43 -5.70
C LEU A 435 -60.76 -6.68 -4.22
N PRO A 436 -60.31 -5.86 -3.24
CA PRO A 436 -60.33 -6.12 -1.79
C PRO A 436 -61.66 -5.74 -1.11
N PRO A 437 -61.72 -5.78 0.24
CA PRO A 437 -62.04 -4.50 0.89
C PRO A 437 -61.28 -4.18 2.19
N MET A 438 -61.23 -2.87 2.41
CA MET A 438 -60.89 -2.11 3.61
C MET A 438 -61.99 -2.16 4.69
N LEU A 439 -61.66 -1.59 5.86
CA LEU A 439 -62.50 -1.10 6.98
C LEU A 439 -62.84 -2.17 8.04
N SER A 440 -62.82 -1.92 9.36
CA SER A 440 -62.57 -0.71 10.15
C SER A 440 -62.60 -1.06 11.65
N SER A 441 -61.83 -0.30 12.45
CA SER A 441 -62.15 0.23 13.80
C SER A 441 -62.56 -0.72 14.95
N VAL A 442 -61.91 -0.59 16.12
CA VAL A 442 -62.49 -0.06 17.38
C VAL A 442 -61.50 -0.23 18.57
N ARG A 443 -61.16 0.92 19.18
CA ARG A 443 -60.91 1.29 20.61
C ARG A 443 -60.05 0.39 21.54
N GLY A 444 -59.13 1.06 22.27
CA GLY A 444 -58.27 0.54 23.37
C GLY A 444 -59.02 0.25 24.70
N PRO A 445 -58.43 0.38 25.92
CA PRO A 445 -57.10 0.89 26.31
C PRO A 445 -56.28 -0.07 27.24
N LEU A 446 -55.09 0.37 27.65
CA LEU A 446 -54.21 -0.21 28.68
C LEU A 446 -54.90 -0.39 30.05
N PRO A 447 -54.37 -1.27 30.93
CA PRO A 447 -53.63 -0.71 32.07
C PRO A 447 -52.37 -1.49 32.50
N MET A 448 -51.57 -0.78 33.28
CA MET A 448 -50.42 -1.21 34.09
C MET A 448 -50.76 -2.32 35.11
N ALA A 449 -49.74 -3.12 35.47
CA ALA A 449 -49.24 -3.33 36.84
C ALA A 449 -48.79 -4.78 37.13
N VAL A 450 -47.58 -4.90 37.73
CA VAL A 450 -47.27 -5.74 38.92
C VAL A 450 -47.11 -7.26 38.68
N VAL A 451 -46.21 -8.05 39.25
CA VAL A 451 -44.99 -7.99 40.10
C VAL A 451 -44.57 -9.47 40.29
N CYS A 452 -43.28 -9.70 40.55
CA CYS A 452 -42.67 -10.81 41.31
C CYS A 452 -42.42 -12.23 40.75
N CYS A 453 -41.21 -12.66 41.17
CA CYS A 453 -40.77 -14.00 41.58
C CYS A 453 -40.49 -15.02 40.46
N ALA A 454 -39.42 -15.83 40.52
CA ALA A 454 -38.32 -15.98 41.47
C ALA A 454 -37.21 -16.80 40.80
N ALA A 455 -35.97 -16.41 41.09
CA ALA A 455 -34.84 -17.24 41.50
C ALA A 455 -34.92 -18.77 41.28
N PHE A 456 -33.90 -19.31 40.61
CA PHE A 456 -33.32 -20.58 41.03
C PHE A 456 -31.79 -20.54 40.89
N LEU A 457 -31.12 -20.74 42.02
CA LEU A 457 -29.70 -21.00 42.15
C LEU A 457 -29.37 -22.39 41.58
N MET A 458 -28.24 -22.51 40.88
CA MET A 458 -27.04 -23.18 41.37
C MET A 458 -25.82 -22.77 40.57
#